data_AF-A0A967ASA4-F1
#
_entry.id   AF-A0A967ASA4-F1
#
_cell.length_a   1.000
_cell.length_b   1.000
_cell.length_c   1.000
_cell.angle_alpha   90.00
_cell.angle_beta   90.00
_cell.angle_gamma   90.00
#
_symmetry.space_group_name_H-M   'P 1'
#
loop_
_entity.id
_entity.type
_entity.pdbx_description
1 polymer ?
#
loop_
_entity_poly.entity_id
_entity_poly.type
_entity_poly.pdbx_seq_one_letter_code
_entity_poly.pdbx_strand_id
1 'polypeptide(L)'
;MKRITTLLLAVLLMASCSKGSDDIVNVELEGKWELTNAFCFCFFDPDTDFSVHGISFEGSMLTVTNSEELRFLGASGTYSYAADGNLITLENGNQYRYVIEDNVLRLTYVDNPDIADDELVLEYIRD
;
A
#
# COMPACT_ATOMS: atom_id res chain seq x y z
N MET A 1 36.09 20.62 38.52
CA MET A 1 34.73 20.87 37.98
C MET A 1 34.61 20.67 36.46
N LYS A 2 35.48 19.88 35.80
CA LYS A 2 35.41 19.61 34.34
C LYS A 2 35.08 18.15 33.98
N ARG A 3 34.95 17.26 34.98
CA ARG A 3 34.68 15.83 34.78
C ARG A 3 33.21 15.44 34.97
N ILE A 4 32.40 16.32 35.57
CA ILE A 4 30.96 16.10 35.77
C ILE A 4 30.18 16.47 34.50
N THR A 5 30.65 17.46 33.75
CA THR A 5 30.03 17.92 32.50
C THR A 5 30.08 16.89 31.37
N THR A 6 31.06 15.99 31.37
CA THR A 6 31.18 14.94 30.35
C THR A 6 30.20 13.79 30.56
N LEU A 7 29.72 13.58 31.80
CA LEU A 7 28.78 12.49 32.11
C LEU A 7 27.34 12.82 31.71
N LEU A 8 26.97 14.10 31.69
CA LEU A 8 25.61 14.55 31.38
C LEU A 8 25.26 14.42 29.89
N LEU A 9 26.27 14.43 29.01
CA LEU A 9 26.08 14.36 27.56
C LEU A 9 25.86 12.91 27.05
N ALA A 10 26.28 11.91 27.82
CA ALA A 10 26.14 10.50 27.46
C ALA A 10 24.72 9.95 27.70
N VAL A 11 23.95 10.55 28.62
CA VAL A 11 22.59 10.11 28.96
C VAL A 11 21.56 10.52 27.88
N LEU A 12 21.84 11.57 27.12
CA LEU A 12 20.96 12.07 26.04
C LEU A 12 20.98 11.20 24.77
N LEU A 13 21.92 10.26 24.64
CA LEU A 13 22.04 9.38 23.47
C LEU A 13 21.24 8.08 23.58
N MET A 14 20.61 7.80 24.72
CA MET A 14 19.83 6.56 24.94
C MET A 14 18.32 6.73 24.73
N ALA A 15 17.86 7.90 24.30
CA ALA A 15 16.52 8.08 23.74
C ALA A 15 16.51 7.71 22.25
N SER A 16 17.08 6.56 21.89
CA SER A 16 16.75 5.94 20.60
C SER A 16 15.36 5.34 20.79
N CYS A 17 14.33 6.04 20.29
CA CYS A 17 13.01 5.46 20.14
C CYS A 17 13.17 4.13 19.40
N SER A 18 13.04 3.01 20.11
CA SER A 18 12.57 1.80 19.47
C SER A 18 11.21 2.17 18.88
N LYS A 19 11.15 2.34 17.55
CA LYS A 19 9.88 2.30 16.85
C LYS A 19 9.31 0.92 17.15
N GLY A 20 8.48 0.85 18.18
CA GLY A 20 7.51 -0.23 18.29
C GLY A 20 6.79 -0.26 16.97
N SER A 21 6.59 -1.45 16.43
CA SER A 21 5.72 -1.70 15.30
C SER A 21 4.28 -1.39 15.73
N ASP A 22 3.99 -0.12 15.93
CA ASP A 22 2.63 0.38 15.86
C ASP A 22 2.27 0.22 14.39
N ASP A 23 1.34 -0.69 14.08
CA ASP A 23 0.76 -0.80 12.76
C ASP A 23 0.32 0.61 12.34
N ILE A 24 1.06 1.22 11.42
CA ILE A 24 0.78 2.57 10.96
C ILE A 24 -0.49 2.46 10.13
N VAL A 25 -1.63 2.76 10.74
CA VAL A 25 -2.90 2.87 10.04
C VAL A 25 -2.80 4.04 9.06
N ASN A 26 -2.85 3.72 7.78
CA ASN A 26 -2.76 4.72 6.72
C ASN A 26 -4.15 5.30 6.43
N VAL A 27 -4.47 6.39 7.12
CA VAL A 27 -5.78 7.07 7.04
C VAL A 27 -6.14 7.57 5.64
N GLU A 28 -5.18 7.70 4.72
CA GLU A 28 -5.45 8.18 3.36
C GLU A 28 -6.11 7.09 2.49
N LEU A 29 -5.71 5.83 2.71
CA LEU A 29 -6.21 4.66 1.98
C LEU A 29 -7.61 4.22 2.45
N GLU A 30 -7.99 4.57 3.68
CA GLU A 30 -9.26 4.19 4.30
C GLU A 30 -10.47 4.39 3.38
N GLY A 31 -11.38 3.41 3.42
CA GLY A 31 -12.62 3.41 2.65
C GLY A 31 -12.57 2.52 1.41
N LYS A 32 -13.59 2.71 0.57
CA LYS A 32 -13.87 1.88 -0.60
C LYS A 32 -13.39 2.52 -1.88
N TRP A 33 -12.93 1.67 -2.79
CA TRP A 33 -12.40 2.06 -4.08
C TRP A 33 -12.86 1.06 -5.14
N GLU A 34 -13.28 1.59 -6.29
CA GLU A 34 -13.72 0.81 -7.44
C GLU A 34 -12.70 0.94 -8.57
N LEU A 35 -12.29 -0.19 -9.16
CA LEU A 35 -11.30 -0.19 -10.23
C LEU A 35 -11.90 0.43 -11.50
N THR A 36 -11.19 1.41 -12.05
CA THR A 36 -11.58 2.08 -13.30
C THR A 36 -10.70 1.68 -14.46
N ASN A 37 -9.40 1.45 -14.23
CA ASN A 37 -8.44 1.07 -15.26
C ASN A 37 -7.35 0.15 -14.72
N ALA A 38 -6.87 -0.76 -15.57
CA ALA A 38 -5.65 -1.53 -15.35
C ALA A 38 -4.72 -1.39 -16.57
N PHE A 39 -3.50 -0.90 -16.35
CA PHE A 39 -2.46 -0.76 -17.38
C PHE A 39 -1.38 -1.80 -17.14
N CYS A 40 -1.23 -2.73 -18.08
CA CYS A 40 -0.19 -3.76 -18.05
C CYS A 40 0.02 -4.35 -19.44
N PHE A 41 1.05 -5.18 -19.60
CA PHE A 41 1.20 -6.07 -20.76
C PHE A 41 0.24 -7.29 -20.68
N CYS A 42 -1.03 -7.01 -20.40
CA CYS A 42 -2.11 -8.00 -20.32
C CYS A 42 -3.07 -7.82 -21.50
N PHE A 43 -3.83 -8.87 -21.80
CA PHE A 43 -4.95 -8.79 -22.74
C PHE A 43 -6.26 -8.86 -21.95
N PHE A 44 -7.12 -7.87 -22.17
CA PHE A 44 -8.49 -7.84 -21.66
C PHE A 44 -9.46 -7.86 -22.84
N ASP A 45 -10.62 -8.48 -22.65
CA ASP A 45 -11.68 -8.39 -23.63
C ASP A 45 -12.15 -6.92 -23.75
N PRO A 46 -12.56 -6.46 -24.95
CA PRO A 46 -13.02 -5.08 -25.13
C PRO A 46 -14.18 -4.67 -24.21
N ASP A 47 -14.97 -5.65 -23.77
CA ASP A 47 -16.14 -5.48 -22.91
C ASP A 47 -15.85 -5.87 -21.44
N THR A 48 -14.58 -6.00 -21.05
CA THR A 48 -14.20 -6.27 -19.65
C THR A 48 -14.73 -5.15 -18.74
N ASP A 49 -15.57 -5.55 -17.78
CA ASP A 49 -16.06 -4.66 -16.74
C ASP A 49 -15.10 -4.63 -15.56
N PHE A 50 -14.34 -3.55 -15.41
CA PHE A 50 -13.41 -3.38 -14.30
C PHE A 50 -14.10 -3.05 -12.97
N SER A 51 -15.34 -2.54 -12.98
CA SER A 51 -16.06 -2.15 -11.77
C SER A 51 -16.35 -3.33 -10.83
N VAL A 52 -16.34 -4.56 -11.36
CA VAL A 52 -16.47 -5.78 -10.55
C VAL A 52 -15.25 -6.02 -9.66
N HIS A 53 -14.13 -5.31 -9.88
CA HIS A 53 -12.99 -5.29 -8.99
C HIS A 53 -13.07 -4.10 -8.01
N GLY A 54 -13.45 -4.36 -6.77
CA GLY A 54 -13.47 -3.39 -5.67
C GLY A 54 -12.44 -3.71 -4.59
N ILE A 55 -11.94 -2.68 -3.91
CA ILE A 55 -11.09 -2.82 -2.73
C ILE A 55 -11.58 -1.92 -1.59
N SER A 56 -11.36 -2.35 -0.36
CA SER A 56 -11.66 -1.57 0.83
C SER A 56 -10.53 -1.70 1.83
N PHE A 57 -9.97 -0.56 2.25
CA PHE A 57 -9.01 -0.51 3.35
C PHE A 57 -9.76 -0.15 4.63
N GLU A 58 -9.52 -0.91 5.70
CA GLU A 58 -10.04 -0.67 7.04
C GLU A 58 -8.99 -1.07 8.08
N GLY A 59 -8.34 -0.09 8.71
CA GLY A 59 -7.18 -0.32 9.57
C GLY A 59 -6.02 -0.95 8.79
N SER A 60 -5.53 -2.10 9.26
CA SER A 60 -4.50 -2.92 8.60
C SER A 60 -5.09 -4.05 7.74
N MET A 61 -6.38 -3.97 7.41
CA MET A 61 -7.07 -4.97 6.58
C MET A 61 -7.40 -4.41 5.19
N LEU A 62 -7.14 -5.22 4.17
CA LEU A 62 -7.55 -5.00 2.78
C LEU A 62 -8.60 -6.05 2.42
N THR A 63 -9.81 -5.61 2.08
CA THR A 63 -10.82 -6.48 1.48
C THR A 63 -10.82 -6.29 -0.03
N VAL A 64 -10.74 -7.39 -0.78
CA VAL A 64 -10.77 -7.43 -2.24
C VAL A 64 -12.05 -8.15 -2.68
N THR A 65 -12.74 -7.57 -3.67
CA THR A 65 -13.85 -8.21 -4.39
C THR A 65 -13.52 -8.18 -5.87
N ASN A 66 -13.61 -9.30 -6.57
CA ASN A 66 -13.30 -9.42 -8.00
C ASN A 66 -13.90 -10.69 -8.63
N SER A 67 -13.91 -10.73 -9.96
CA SER A 67 -14.07 -11.97 -10.74
C SER A 67 -12.75 -12.75 -10.81
N GLU A 68 -12.77 -13.99 -11.30
CA GLU A 68 -11.54 -14.80 -11.41
C GLU A 68 -10.48 -14.18 -12.33
N GLU A 69 -10.92 -13.42 -13.32
CA GLU A 69 -10.08 -12.83 -14.38
C GLU A 69 -9.40 -11.52 -13.93
N LEU A 70 -9.89 -10.89 -12.85
CA LEU A 70 -9.40 -9.62 -12.32
C LEU A 70 -8.76 -9.79 -10.93
N ARG A 71 -7.92 -10.80 -10.75
CA ARG A 71 -7.27 -11.10 -9.45
C ARG A 71 -5.94 -10.35 -9.25
N PHE A 72 -5.90 -9.04 -9.52
CA PHE A 72 -4.64 -8.27 -9.47
C PHE A 72 -3.98 -8.24 -8.08
N LEU A 73 -4.78 -8.05 -7.03
CA LEU A 73 -4.30 -8.02 -5.64
C LEU A 73 -4.46 -9.37 -4.91
N GLY A 74 -4.93 -10.41 -5.61
CA GLY A 74 -5.32 -11.68 -5.04
C GLY A 74 -6.77 -12.07 -5.35
N ALA A 75 -7.20 -13.21 -4.84
CA ALA A 75 -8.60 -13.63 -4.95
C ALA A 75 -9.51 -12.71 -4.09
N SER A 76 -10.81 -12.77 -4.32
CA SER A 76 -11.77 -12.13 -3.41
C SER A 76 -11.61 -12.67 -1.99
N GLY A 77 -11.52 -11.76 -1.02
CA GLY A 77 -11.22 -12.10 0.36
C GLY A 77 -10.73 -10.90 1.16
N THR A 78 -10.40 -11.13 2.43
CA THR A 78 -9.85 -10.11 3.33
C THR A 78 -8.46 -10.54 3.78
N TYR A 79 -7.50 -9.65 3.63
CA TYR A 79 -6.08 -9.89 3.86
C TYR A 79 -5.50 -8.84 4.80
N SER A 80 -4.44 -9.22 5.51
CA SER A 80 -3.61 -8.24 6.19
C SER A 80 -2.75 -7.47 5.18
N TYR A 81 -2.48 -6.20 5.45
CA TYR A 81 -1.46 -5.43 4.73
C TYR A 81 -0.66 -4.56 5.70
N ALA A 82 0.58 -4.26 5.31
CA ALA A 82 1.41 -3.28 5.99
C ALA A 82 1.61 -2.06 5.09
N ALA A 83 1.70 -0.87 5.69
CA ALA A 83 2.04 0.36 5.00
C ALA A 83 3.30 0.99 5.61
N ASP A 84 4.26 1.35 4.76
CA ASP A 84 5.42 2.17 5.14
C ASP A 84 5.57 3.33 4.14
N GLY A 85 5.23 4.53 4.60
CA GLY A 85 5.09 5.70 3.74
C GLY A 85 4.06 5.42 2.63
N ASN A 86 4.49 5.49 1.37
CA ASN A 86 3.64 5.23 0.21
C ASN A 86 3.72 3.80 -0.33
N LEU A 87 4.37 2.88 0.38
CA LEU A 87 4.52 1.48 -0.02
C LEU A 87 3.57 0.60 0.78
N ILE A 88 2.71 -0.13 0.09
CA ILE A 88 1.84 -1.17 0.64
C ILE A 88 2.51 -2.52 0.40
N THR A 89 2.57 -3.36 1.43
CA THR A 89 2.99 -4.77 1.33
C THR A 89 1.82 -5.66 1.71
N LEU A 90 1.40 -6.51 0.78
CA LEU A 90 0.34 -7.48 1.00
C LEU A 90 0.88 -8.75 1.69
N GLU A 91 0.00 -9.54 2.28
CA GLU A 91 0.35 -10.79 2.97
C GLU A 91 1.08 -11.82 2.08
N ASN A 92 0.82 -11.80 0.77
CA ASN A 92 1.51 -12.65 -0.20
C ASN A 92 2.92 -12.14 -0.56
N GLY A 93 3.37 -11.02 0.01
CA GLY A 93 4.66 -10.39 -0.24
C GLY A 93 4.67 -9.40 -1.40
N ASN A 94 3.58 -9.30 -2.18
CA ASN A 94 3.50 -8.33 -3.28
C ASN A 94 3.49 -6.91 -2.72
N GLN A 95 4.18 -6.02 -3.42
CA GLN A 95 4.31 -4.63 -3.02
C GLN A 95 3.73 -3.70 -4.07
N TYR A 96 3.12 -2.61 -3.60
CA TYR A 96 2.53 -1.58 -4.44
C TYR A 96 2.87 -0.21 -3.90
N ARG A 97 3.34 0.69 -4.76
CA ARG A 97 3.39 2.12 -4.45
C ARG A 97 2.03 2.74 -4.71
N TYR A 98 1.52 3.50 -3.76
CA TYR A 98 0.28 4.23 -3.94
C TYR A 98 0.53 5.73 -4.13
N VAL A 99 -0.36 6.35 -4.91
CA VAL A 99 -0.51 7.81 -5.02
C VAL A 99 -2.00 8.10 -4.99
N ILE A 100 -2.42 9.05 -4.15
CA ILE A 100 -3.79 9.55 -4.14
C ILE A 100 -3.79 10.99 -4.64
N GLU A 101 -4.57 11.24 -5.69
CA GLU A 101 -4.82 12.56 -6.26
C GLU A 101 -6.33 12.77 -6.31
N ASP A 102 -6.84 13.71 -5.51
CA ASP A 102 -8.27 13.92 -5.27
C ASP A 102 -9.00 12.64 -4.82
N ASN A 103 -9.82 12.06 -5.70
CA ASN A 103 -10.59 10.84 -5.45
C ASN A 103 -10.03 9.63 -6.21
N VAL A 104 -8.85 9.76 -6.83
CA VAL A 104 -8.22 8.69 -7.60
C VAL A 104 -7.08 8.09 -6.80
N LEU A 105 -7.13 6.77 -6.58
CA LEU A 105 -6.04 5.98 -6.03
C LEU A 105 -5.34 5.26 -7.19
N ARG A 106 -4.04 5.54 -7.36
CA ARG A 106 -3.19 4.79 -8.28
C ARG A 106 -2.29 3.85 -7.49
N LEU A 107 -2.34 2.55 -7.82
CA LEU A 107 -1.42 1.53 -7.32
C LEU A 107 -0.50 1.09 -8.44
N THR A 108 0.81 1.20 -8.22
CA THR A 108 1.84 0.70 -9.13
C THR A 108 2.52 -0.50 -8.48
N TYR A 109 2.48 -1.66 -9.12
CA TYR A 109 3.17 -2.86 -8.65
C TYR A 109 4.68 -2.58 -8.57
N VAL A 110 5.34 -3.16 -7.56
CA VAL A 110 6.80 -3.05 -7.39
C VAL A 110 7.40 -4.44 -7.61
N ASP A 111 8.09 -4.62 -8.74
CA ASP A 111 8.92 -5.79 -9.03
C ASP A 111 10.30 -5.61 -8.40
N ASN A 112 10.94 -4.49 -8.76
CA ASN A 112 12.31 -4.21 -8.38
C ASN A 112 12.42 -2.77 -7.88
N PRO A 113 12.71 -2.57 -6.58
CA PRO A 113 12.72 -1.24 -5.98
C PRO A 113 13.77 -0.28 -6.57
N ASP A 114 14.74 -0.80 -7.33
CA ASP A 114 15.82 -0.03 -7.96
C ASP A 114 15.51 0.40 -9.41
N ILE A 115 14.36 0.01 -9.97
CA ILE A 115 13.96 0.30 -11.36
C ILE A 115 12.59 1.01 -11.36
N ALA A 116 12.26 1.72 -12.44
CA ALA A 116 10.91 2.22 -12.63
C ALA A 116 9.98 1.03 -12.91
N ASP A 117 9.07 0.75 -11.96
CA ASP A 117 8.06 -0.28 -12.11
C ASP A 117 6.86 0.26 -12.90
N ASP A 118 6.58 -0.32 -14.07
CA ASP A 118 5.49 0.08 -14.97
C ASP A 118 4.74 -1.12 -15.58
N GLU A 119 4.99 -2.33 -15.06
CA GLU A 119 4.39 -3.57 -15.55
C GLU A 119 2.91 -3.72 -15.19
N LEU A 120 2.48 -3.16 -14.05
CA LEU A 120 1.09 -3.13 -13.63
C LEU A 120 0.78 -1.84 -12.86
N VAL A 121 -0.16 -1.07 -13.40
CA VAL A 121 -0.75 0.10 -12.75
C VAL A 121 -2.26 -0.08 -12.69
N LEU A 122 -2.83 0.09 -11.50
CA LEU A 122 -4.27 0.02 -11.24
C LEU A 122 -4.75 1.40 -10.80
N GLU A 123 -5.80 1.90 -11.44
CA GLU A 123 -6.44 3.15 -11.05
C GLU A 123 -7.84 2.88 -10.51
N TYR A 124 -8.07 3.32 -9.30
CA TYR A 124 -9.35 3.22 -8.62
C TYR A 124 -9.94 4.60 -8.39
N ILE A 125 -11.27 4.70 -8.41
CA ILE A 125 -12.01 5.86 -7.96
C ILE A 125 -12.62 5.57 -6.58
N ARG A 126 -12.68 6.58 -5.72
CA ARG A 126 -13.37 6.47 -4.43
C ARG A 126 -14.89 6.32 -4.65
N ASP A 127 -15.46 5.27 -4.03
CA ASP A 127 -16.91 5.00 -3.97
C ASP A 127 -17.58 5.85 -2.86
#